data_AF-A0A9W7BGD9-F1
#
_entry.id   AF-A0A9W7BGD9-F1
#
_cell.length_a   1.000
_cell.length_b   1.000
_cell.length_c   1.000
_cell.angle_alpha   90.00
_cell.angle_beta   90.00
_cell.angle_gamma   90.00
#
_symmetry.space_group_name_H-M   'P 1'
#
loop_
_entity.id
_entity.type
_entity.pdbx_description
1 polymer ?
#
loop_
_entity_poly.entity_id
_entity_poly.type
_entity_poly.pdbx_seq_one_letter_code
_entity_poly.pdbx_strand_id
1 'polypeptide(L)' 'MKKHKTVKHGINVVWFPCSEDNCDYRAKLKGSLKRHKQNVHKIGVVWHQYDLCEFKTKTGPYQIKAHQKNTNKMNRI' A
#
# COMPACT_ATOMS: atom_id res chain seq x y z
N MET A 1 -21.90 -2.19 1.57
CA MET A 1 -20.44 -2.50 1.43
C MET A 1 -20.13 -3.93 1.87
N LYS A 2 -19.49 -4.77 1.03
CA LYS A 2 -19.05 -6.14 1.40
C LYS A 2 -17.70 -6.14 2.14
N LYS A 3 -16.69 -5.44 1.62
CA LYS A 3 -15.33 -5.36 2.19
C LYS A 3 -15.28 -4.83 3.62
N HIS A 4 -16.05 -3.77 3.92
CA HIS A 4 -16.15 -3.21 5.27
C HIS A 4 -16.60 -4.27 6.29
N LYS A 5 -17.67 -5.02 5.97
CA LYS A 5 -18.19 -6.09 6.84
C LYS A 5 -17.15 -7.19 7.06
N THR A 6 -16.38 -7.56 6.04
CA THR A 6 -15.29 -8.54 6.16
C THR A 6 -14.16 -8.07 7.07
N VAL A 7 -13.73 -6.81 6.92
CA VAL A 7 -12.59 -6.28 7.68
C VAL A 7 -12.97 -5.95 9.11
N LYS A 8 -14.09 -5.23 9.30
CA LYS A 8 -14.51 -4.69 10.60
C LYS A 8 -15.35 -5.66 11.42
N HIS A 9 -16.20 -6.44 10.77
CA HIS A 9 -17.12 -7.36 11.45
C HIS A 9 -16.80 -8.83 11.23
N GLY A 10 -15.78 -9.16 10.43
CA GLY A 10 -15.41 -10.56 10.18
C GLY A 10 -16.43 -11.36 9.36
N ILE A 11 -17.39 -10.70 8.71
CA ILE A 11 -18.43 -11.38 7.94
C ILE A 11 -17.88 -11.81 6.57
N ASN A 12 -18.03 -13.09 6.22
CA ASN A 12 -17.56 -13.68 4.96
C ASN A 12 -16.06 -13.45 4.73
N VAL A 13 -15.24 -13.70 5.75
CA VAL A 13 -13.77 -13.57 5.65
C VAL A 13 -13.20 -14.69 4.80
N VAL A 14 -12.60 -14.29 3.68
CA VAL A 14 -11.71 -15.14 2.90
C VAL A 14 -10.29 -14.66 3.18
N TRP A 15 -9.43 -15.59 3.61
CA TRP A 15 -8.02 -15.32 3.82
C TRP A 15 -7.24 -15.60 2.54
N PHE A 16 -6.36 -14.67 2.17
CA PHE A 16 -5.43 -14.80 1.07
C PHE A 16 -4.03 -15.00 1.66
N PRO A 17 -3.48 -16.23 1.67
CA PRO A 17 -2.13 -16.50 2.15
C PRO A 17 -1.08 -15.91 1.21
N CYS A 18 0.08 -15.59 1.76
CA CYS A 18 1.27 -15.33 0.97
C CYS A 18 1.70 -16.62 0.27
N SER A 19 2.25 -16.47 -0.93
CA SER A 19 2.67 -17.60 -1.77
C SER A 19 4.17 -17.82 -1.72
N GLU A 20 4.89 -16.98 -0.96
CA GLU A 20 6.34 -17.04 -0.87
C GLU A 20 6.74 -18.07 0.19
N ASP A 21 7.85 -18.76 -0.09
CA ASP A 21 8.42 -19.73 0.81
C ASP A 21 8.79 -19.11 2.17
N ASN A 22 8.62 -19.87 3.25
CA ASN A 22 8.86 -19.41 4.62
C ASN A 22 8.09 -18.12 5.02
N CYS A 23 6.85 -17.94 4.52
CA CYS A 23 6.00 -16.82 4.89
C CYS A 23 4.57 -17.21 5.29
N ASP A 24 4.28 -17.12 6.59
CA ASP A 24 2.95 -17.43 7.15
C ASP A 24 1.94 -16.28 7.08
N TYR A 25 2.30 -15.18 6.41
CA TYR A 25 1.43 -14.02 6.34
C TYR A 25 0.17 -14.30 5.52
N ARG A 26 -1.00 -13.90 6.03
CA ARG A 26 -2.27 -13.95 5.31
C ARG A 26 -3.08 -12.68 5.52
N ALA A 27 -3.81 -12.26 4.50
CA ALA A 27 -4.62 -11.05 4.54
C ALA A 27 -6.08 -11.29 4.18
N LYS A 28 -6.99 -10.48 4.75
CA LYS A 28 -8.43 -10.50 4.40
C LYS A 28 -8.76 -9.81 3.08
N LEU A 29 -7.81 -9.07 2.51
CA LEU A 29 -7.97 -8.28 1.29
C LEU A 29 -6.78 -8.51 0.35
N LYS A 30 -7.06 -8.68 -0.95
CA LYS A 30 -6.03 -8.78 -2.00
C LYS A 30 -5.06 -7.60 -2.02
N GLY A 31 -5.56 -6.37 -1.79
CA GLY A 31 -4.73 -5.17 -1.75
C GLY A 31 -3.71 -5.18 -0.59
N SER A 32 -4.11 -5.73 0.56
CA SER A 32 -3.20 -5.89 1.71
C SER A 32 -2.11 -6.92 1.42
N LEU A 33 -2.46 -8.04 0.78
CA LEU A 33 -1.48 -9.05 0.38
C LEU A 33 -0.48 -8.50 -0.66
N LYS A 34 -0.96 -7.75 -1.65
CA LYS A 34 -0.08 -7.09 -2.65
C LYS A 34 0.94 -6.18 -1.96
N ARG A 35 0.49 -5.34 -1.03
CA ARG A 35 1.37 -4.45 -0.28
C ARG A 35 2.37 -5.21 0.59
N HIS A 36 1.94 -6.30 1.22
CA HIS A 36 2.83 -7.17 1.98
C HIS A 36 3.94 -7.73 1.09
N LYS A 37 3.61 -8.31 -0.07
CA LYS A 37 4.59 -8.83 -1.04
C LYS A 37 5.60 -7.77 -1.47
N GLN A 38 5.15 -6.54 -1.74
CA GLN A 38 6.03 -5.42 -2.09
C GLN A 38 6.98 -5.00 -0.96
N ASN A 39 6.50 -5.01 0.28
CA ASN A 39 7.28 -4.47 1.40
C ASN A 39 8.24 -5.50 2.01
N VAL A 40 7.76 -6.74 2.18
CA VAL A 40 8.49 -7.83 2.83
C VAL A 40 9.35 -8.56 1.81
N HIS A 41 8.71 -9.10 0.76
CA HIS A 41 9.40 -9.91 -0.25
C HIS A 41 10.01 -9.10 -1.40
N LYS A 42 9.80 -7.78 -1.43
CA LYS A 42 10.20 -6.89 -2.53
C LYS A 42 9.63 -7.32 -3.90
N ILE A 43 8.54 -8.09 -3.91
CA ILE A 43 7.89 -8.60 -5.12
C ILE A 43 6.92 -7.55 -5.66
N GLY A 44 7.03 -7.25 -6.96
CA GLY A 44 6.13 -6.33 -7.65
C GLY A 44 6.18 -4.90 -7.10
N VAL A 45 7.33 -4.49 -6.56
CA VAL A 45 7.55 -3.12 -6.07
C VAL A 45 7.46 -2.15 -7.24
N VAL A 46 6.53 -1.22 -7.14
CA VAL A 46 6.42 -0.09 -8.07
C VAL A 46 6.77 1.15 -7.28
N TRP A 47 7.83 1.83 -7.70
CA TRP A 47 8.17 3.13 -7.18
C TRP A 47 7.42 4.18 -7.98
N HIS A 48 6.71 5.05 -7.28
CA HIS A 48 6.13 6.23 -7.84
C HIS A 48 7.03 7.41 -7.44
N GLN A 49 7.44 8.21 -8.42
CA GLN A 49 8.20 9.44 -8.24
C GLN A 49 7.62 10.52 -9.16
N TYR A 50 7.97 11.77 -8.90
CA TYR A 50 7.64 12.90 -9.76
C TYR A 50 8.95 13.55 -10.21
N ASP A 51 9.09 13.89 -11.49
CA ASP A 51 10.39 14.31 -12.04
C ASP A 51 10.96 15.59 -11.40
N LEU A 52 10.09 16.40 -10.78
CA LEU A 52 10.46 17.64 -10.11
C LEU A 52 10.76 17.47 -8.61
N CYS A 53 10.90 16.24 -8.10
CA CYS A 53 11.22 15.99 -6.69
C CYS A 53 11.87 14.61 -6.46
N GLU A 54 12.85 14.54 -5.57
CA GLU A 54 13.51 13.27 -5.19
C GLU A 54 12.64 12.33 -4.35
N PHE A 55 11.48 12.80 -3.88
CA PHE A 55 10.57 11.98 -3.09
C PHE A 55 9.94 10.87 -3.93
N LYS A 56 10.19 9.62 -3.52
CA LYS A 56 9.60 8.42 -4.12
C LYS A 56 8.90 7.57 -3.08
N THR A 57 7.81 6.92 -3.48
CA THR A 57 6.99 6.08 -2.59
C THR A 57 6.53 4.80 -3.28
N LYS A 58 6.40 3.73 -2.48
CA LYS A 58 5.83 2.44 -2.91
C LYS A 58 4.30 2.40 -2.82
N THR A 59 3.70 3.35 -2.10
CA THR A 59 2.27 3.35 -1.73
C THR A 59 1.47 4.31 -2.60
N GLY A 60 1.55 4.12 -3.92
CA GLY A 60 0.66 4.73 -4.91
C GLY A 60 0.74 6.26 -5.08
N PRO A 61 0.06 6.81 -6.10
CA PRO A 61 0.15 8.22 -6.48
C PRO A 61 -0.50 9.19 -5.47
N TYR A 62 -1.41 8.70 -4.61
CA TYR A 62 -2.05 9.53 -3.58
C TYR A 62 -1.04 10.11 -2.60
N GLN A 63 -0.04 9.31 -2.19
CA GLN A 63 0.99 9.75 -1.25
C GLN A 63 1.89 10.83 -1.83
N ILE A 64 2.16 10.77 -3.14
CA ILE A 64 2.90 11.83 -3.86
C ILE A 64 2.10 13.12 -3.89
N LYS A 65 0.81 13.06 -4.20
CA LYS A 65 -0.07 14.25 -4.19
C LYS A 65 -0.15 14.87 -2.80
N ALA A 66 -0.20 14.06 -1.75
CA ALA A 66 -0.16 14.54 -0.37
C ALA A 66 1.19 15.19 -0.02
N HIS A 67 2.31 14.57 -0.42
CA HIS A 67 3.64 15.14 -0.30
C HIS A 67 3.73 16.50 -0.99
N GLN A 68 3.35 16.59 -2.27
CA GLN A 68 3.35 17.85 -3.06
C GLN A 68 2.55 18.96 -2.38
N LYS A 69 1.37 18.64 -1.83
CA LYS A 69 0.55 19.64 -1.11
C LYS A 69 1.21 20.14 0.17
N ASN A 70 1.95 19.28 0.87
CA ASN A 70 2.63 19.64 2.11
C ASN A 70 3.96 20.35 1.85
N THR A 71 4.75 19.93 0.86
CA THR A 71 5.97 20.64 0.46
C THR A 71 5.66 22.02 -0.10
N ASN A 72 4.60 22.17 -0.89
CA ASN A 72 4.15 23.47 -1.37
C ASN A 72 3.59 24.38 -0.26
N LYS A 73 3.29 23.84 0.94
CA LYS A 73 2.94 24.63 2.12
C LYS A 73 4.16 25.02 2.95
N MET A 74 5.23 24.21 2.96
CA MET A 74 6.50 24.54 3.62
C MET A 74 7.33 25.56 2.82
N ASN A 75 7.18 25.61 1.49
CA ASN A 75 7.85 26.60 0.63
C ASN A 75 7.08 27.92 0.45
N ARG A 76 6.01 28.16 1.23
CA ARG A 76 5.35 29.48 1.34
C ARG A 76 5.82 30.13 2.64
N ILE A 77 7.02 30.69 2.59
CA ILE A 77 7.50 31.73 3.52
C ILE A 77 6.91 33.06 3.05
#